data_AF-A0A345T4W1-F1
#
_entry.id   AF-A0A345T4W1-F1
#
_cell.length_a   1.000
_cell.length_b   1.000
_cell.length_c   1.000
_cell.angle_alpha   90.00
_cell.angle_beta   90.00
_cell.angle_gamma   90.00
#
_symmetry.space_group_name_H-M   'P 1'
#
loop_
_entity.id
_entity.type
_entity.pdbx_description
1 polymer ?
#
loop_
_entity_poly.entity_id
_entity_poly.type
_entity_poly.pdbx_seq_one_letter_code
_entity_poly.pdbx_strand_id
1 'polypeptide(L)'
;MTPTTPIGAGKPQLACSFCGKRMDEVTQLVEGPGVQICDGCVELCSEAVAEGARNRAQAEQGGRELPRPWELRGFLDGYVVGQDTAKRALCVAVYNHYKRVDRAAALGPDAVELAKSNILLLGPTGSGKTLLTQSLARILDVPYVAVDATGLTEAGYVGEDVDSILTKLLRAAGNDPRKAETGIVYLDEIDKLARSPQASSGGRDVSGEGVQQALLKILEGTVVTLSGGDKGAQAVRGRGYSSREPVRIDTSGILFIAAGAFSGLEEIVDKRRSRGSVGFGGALQTSASAADRTGAAGVTAADLVKFGLIPEFIGRFPVLTALRRLDRSDLLRVLTEPRNALVKQYQTLFELDGVELEFEQEALEAVADEAIARETGARGLRGILEDALIPAMYDIPSLRDIVRVTVTADVITDRVEPVLTVAETGRDRRAGSAG
;
A
#
# COMPACT_ATOMS: atom_id res chain seq x y z
N MET A 1 32.12 -95.55 -3.22
CA MET A 1 31.43 -95.16 -4.47
C MET A 1 30.80 -93.80 -4.24
N THR A 2 31.44 -92.78 -4.79
CA THR A 2 30.93 -91.42 -4.94
C THR A 2 29.73 -91.38 -5.90
N PRO A 3 28.75 -90.49 -5.70
CA PRO A 3 27.98 -89.92 -6.78
C PRO A 3 28.60 -88.58 -7.21
N THR A 4 28.64 -88.36 -8.52
CA THR A 4 29.32 -87.26 -9.21
C THR A 4 28.29 -86.22 -9.71
N THR A 5 28.57 -84.93 -9.44
CA THR A 5 28.14 -83.68 -10.16
C THR A 5 26.66 -83.21 -10.12
N PRO A 6 26.33 -81.88 -10.25
CA PRO A 6 26.99 -80.82 -11.04
C PRO A 6 27.51 -79.60 -10.21
N ILE A 7 28.70 -79.03 -10.44
CA ILE A 7 29.07 -77.93 -11.37
C ILE A 7 28.00 -76.85 -11.55
N GLY A 8 28.29 -75.62 -11.05
CA GLY A 8 27.73 -74.39 -11.61
C GLY A 8 26.97 -73.44 -10.67
N ALA A 9 27.45 -73.13 -9.46
CA ALA A 9 26.96 -71.94 -8.74
C ALA A 9 27.78 -70.72 -9.19
N GLY A 10 27.33 -70.07 -10.26
CA GLY A 10 27.88 -68.78 -10.69
C GLY A 10 27.79 -67.77 -9.54
N LYS A 11 28.86 -67.02 -9.29
CA LYS A 11 28.86 -65.90 -8.34
C LYS A 11 27.65 -65.01 -8.66
N PRO A 12 26.87 -64.55 -7.64
CA PRO A 12 25.79 -63.61 -7.89
C PRO A 12 26.37 -62.41 -8.63
N GLN A 13 25.90 -62.20 -9.86
CA GLN A 13 26.40 -61.13 -10.70
C GLN A 13 25.90 -59.82 -10.11
N LEU A 14 26.80 -59.09 -9.46
CA LEU A 14 26.57 -57.74 -8.95
C LEU A 14 26.16 -56.86 -10.13
N ALA A 15 24.93 -56.34 -10.09
CA ALA A 15 24.33 -55.58 -11.18
C ALA A 15 23.49 -54.43 -10.61
N CYS A 16 23.52 -53.30 -11.31
CA CYS A 16 22.75 -52.12 -10.95
C CYS A 16 21.24 -52.42 -11.02
N SER A 17 20.53 -52.19 -9.93
CA SER A 17 19.08 -52.39 -9.84
C SER A 17 18.26 -51.38 -10.66
N PHE A 18 18.88 -50.31 -11.15
CA PHE A 18 18.23 -49.25 -11.94
C PHE A 18 18.37 -49.46 -13.45
N CYS A 19 19.58 -49.78 -13.94
CA CYS A 19 19.84 -49.93 -15.38
C CYS A 19 20.20 -51.35 -15.82
N GLY A 20 20.36 -52.29 -14.89
CA GLY A 20 20.68 -53.70 -15.17
C GLY A 20 22.13 -53.98 -15.58
N LYS A 21 22.98 -52.95 -15.71
CA LYS A 21 24.41 -53.11 -16.04
C LYS A 21 25.15 -53.84 -14.94
N ARG A 22 26.07 -54.71 -15.34
CA ARG A 22 26.90 -55.52 -14.43
C ARG A 22 28.13 -54.76 -13.94
N MET A 23 28.75 -55.23 -12.86
CA MET A 23 29.95 -54.64 -12.26
C MET A 23 31.12 -54.43 -13.25
N ASP A 24 31.23 -55.26 -14.28
CA ASP A 24 32.23 -55.16 -15.34
C ASP A 24 31.92 -54.09 -16.41
N GLU A 25 30.71 -53.53 -16.40
CA GLU A 25 30.23 -52.53 -17.36
C GLU A 25 30.13 -51.11 -16.76
N VAL A 26 30.50 -50.94 -15.49
CA VAL A 26 30.36 -49.69 -14.72
C VAL A 26 31.63 -49.40 -13.91
N THR A 27 31.93 -48.12 -13.66
CA THR A 27 33.17 -47.75 -12.96
C THR A 27 33.07 -48.05 -11.47
N GLN A 28 31.90 -47.82 -10.89
CA GLN A 28 31.62 -48.07 -9.48
C GLN A 28 30.18 -48.53 -9.30
N LEU A 29 29.98 -49.44 -8.35
CA LEU A 29 28.68 -49.90 -7.90
C LEU A 29 28.58 -49.68 -6.39
N VAL A 30 27.58 -48.93 -5.97
CA VAL A 30 27.30 -48.62 -4.56
C VAL A 30 26.22 -49.57 -4.07
N GLU A 31 26.51 -50.29 -2.98
CA GLU A 31 25.58 -51.24 -2.36
C GLU A 31 24.81 -50.60 -1.20
N GLY A 32 23.50 -50.78 -1.18
CA GLY A 32 22.62 -50.48 -0.06
C GLY A 32 21.85 -51.72 0.41
N PRO A 33 20.99 -51.61 1.45
CA PRO A 33 20.20 -52.73 1.95
C PRO A 33 19.26 -53.30 0.87
N GLY A 34 19.67 -54.39 0.22
CA GLY A 34 18.88 -55.08 -0.81
C GLY A 34 18.83 -54.41 -2.19
N VAL A 35 19.68 -53.40 -2.46
CA VAL A 35 19.69 -52.65 -3.72
C VAL A 35 21.10 -52.22 -4.08
N GLN A 36 21.39 -52.08 -5.38
CA GLN A 36 22.69 -51.66 -5.90
C GLN A 36 22.50 -50.59 -6.97
N ILE A 37 23.27 -49.52 -6.95
CA ILE A 37 23.20 -48.44 -7.95
C ILE A 37 24.60 -48.13 -8.50
N CYS A 38 24.72 -47.99 -9.83
CA CYS A 38 25.99 -47.65 -10.46
C CYS A 38 26.21 -46.14 -10.52
N ASP A 39 27.47 -45.73 -10.67
CA ASP A 39 27.92 -44.36 -10.93
C ASP A 39 27.04 -43.63 -11.96
N GLY A 40 26.82 -44.22 -13.14
CA GLY A 40 26.01 -43.57 -14.18
C GLY A 40 24.54 -43.35 -13.79
N CYS A 41 23.94 -44.23 -13.00
CA CYS A 41 22.58 -44.03 -12.49
C CYS A 41 22.54 -42.97 -11.38
N VAL A 42 23.58 -42.86 -10.57
CA VAL A 42 23.70 -41.79 -9.57
C VAL A 42 23.79 -40.43 -10.25
N GLU A 43 24.58 -40.31 -11.32
CA GLU A 43 24.66 -39.09 -12.13
C GLU A 43 23.31 -38.73 -12.75
N LEU A 44 22.66 -39.68 -13.43
CA LEU A 44 21.34 -39.48 -14.04
C LEU A 44 20.26 -39.10 -13.01
N CYS A 45 20.25 -39.76 -11.84
CA CYS A 45 19.33 -39.40 -10.76
C CYS A 45 19.65 -38.01 -10.18
N SER A 46 20.93 -37.66 -10.05
CA SER A 46 21.35 -36.34 -9.56
C SER A 46 20.96 -35.24 -10.55
N GLU A 47 21.13 -35.49 -11.85
CA GLU A 47 20.68 -34.60 -12.93
C GLU A 47 19.17 -34.45 -12.94
N ALA A 48 18.40 -35.55 -12.87
CA ALA A 48 16.94 -35.50 -12.84
C ALA A 48 16.39 -34.79 -11.58
N VAL A 49 17.04 -34.95 -10.43
CA VAL A 49 16.69 -34.24 -9.19
C VAL A 49 17.05 -32.75 -9.31
N ALA A 50 18.21 -32.42 -9.88
CA ALA A 50 18.63 -31.04 -10.13
C ALA A 50 17.71 -30.36 -11.17
N GLU A 51 17.30 -31.06 -12.21
CA GLU A 51 16.37 -30.60 -13.22
C GLU A 51 14.95 -30.45 -12.63
N GLY A 52 14.50 -31.37 -11.78
CA GLY A 52 13.25 -31.23 -11.04
C GLY A 52 13.27 -30.09 -10.01
N ALA A 53 14.43 -29.72 -9.48
CA ALA A 53 14.62 -28.54 -8.64
C ALA A 53 14.63 -27.25 -9.49
N ARG A 54 15.29 -27.27 -10.66
CA ARG A 54 15.28 -26.16 -11.64
C ARG A 54 13.90 -25.92 -12.22
N ASN A 55 13.14 -26.97 -12.53
CA ASN A 55 11.79 -26.89 -13.06
C ASN A 55 10.78 -26.42 -11.99
N ARG A 56 10.98 -26.79 -10.72
CA ARG A 56 10.21 -26.20 -9.60
C ARG A 56 10.56 -24.73 -9.39
N ALA A 57 11.85 -24.38 -9.43
CA ALA A 57 12.28 -22.99 -9.41
C ALA A 57 11.74 -22.20 -10.62
N GLN A 58 11.68 -22.80 -11.81
CA GLN A 58 11.13 -22.18 -13.02
C GLN A 58 9.61 -22.06 -13.01
N ALA A 59 8.90 -23.04 -12.44
CA ALA A 59 7.45 -22.98 -12.24
C ALA A 59 7.05 -21.95 -11.17
N GLU A 60 7.90 -21.75 -10.15
CA GLU A 60 7.79 -20.64 -9.19
C GLU A 60 8.27 -19.30 -9.78
N GLN A 61 9.13 -19.31 -10.81
CA GLN A 61 9.57 -18.16 -11.62
C GLN A 61 8.66 -17.85 -12.81
N GLY A 62 7.39 -18.27 -12.78
CA GLY A 62 6.32 -17.57 -13.50
C GLY A 62 6.14 -16.18 -12.91
N GLY A 63 7.18 -15.34 -12.97
CA GLY A 63 7.29 -14.07 -12.29
C GLY A 63 6.13 -13.18 -12.69
N ARG A 64 5.45 -12.65 -11.69
CA ARG A 64 4.43 -11.62 -11.89
C ARG A 64 5.07 -10.51 -12.72
N GLU A 65 4.63 -10.33 -13.97
CA GLU A 65 5.20 -9.30 -14.84
C GLU A 65 4.93 -7.94 -14.18
N LEU A 66 6.00 -7.33 -13.66
CA LEU A 66 5.89 -6.09 -12.90
C LEU A 66 5.39 -4.98 -13.84
N PRO A 67 4.23 -4.35 -13.56
CA PRO A 67 3.70 -3.31 -14.42
C PRO A 67 4.67 -2.16 -14.54
N ARG A 68 4.84 -1.66 -15.76
CA ARG A 68 5.79 -0.58 -16.06
C ARG A 68 5.29 0.72 -15.40
N PRO A 69 6.17 1.69 -15.11
CA PRO A 69 5.78 2.90 -14.38
C PRO A 69 4.62 3.69 -15.02
N TRP A 70 4.48 3.66 -16.35
CA TRP A 70 3.36 4.32 -17.04
C TRP A 70 2.04 3.56 -16.91
N GLU A 71 2.07 2.23 -16.77
CA GLU A 71 0.88 1.40 -16.54
C GLU A 71 0.37 1.60 -15.12
N LEU A 72 1.29 1.62 -14.15
CA LEU A 72 0.99 2.01 -12.76
C LEU A 72 0.35 3.40 -12.72
N ARG A 73 0.95 4.38 -13.40
CA ARG A 73 0.39 5.74 -13.47
C ARG A 73 -1.01 5.74 -14.09
N GLY A 74 -1.19 5.07 -15.23
CA GLY A 74 -2.49 5.01 -15.92
C GLY A 74 -3.58 4.41 -15.04
N PHE A 75 -3.25 3.40 -14.22
CA PHE A 75 -4.17 2.88 -13.21
C PHE A 75 -4.50 3.94 -12.15
N LEU A 76 -3.48 4.63 -11.61
CA LEU A 76 -3.68 5.69 -10.61
C LEU A 76 -4.49 6.86 -11.12
N ASP A 77 -4.38 7.21 -12.40
CA ASP A 77 -5.19 8.26 -13.03
C ASP A 77 -6.69 7.94 -13.02
N GLY A 78 -7.08 6.65 -12.92
CA GLY A 78 -8.47 6.23 -12.75
C GLY A 78 -9.06 6.42 -11.35
N TYR A 79 -8.22 6.70 -10.33
CA TYR A 79 -8.65 6.79 -8.92
C TYR A 79 -8.27 8.12 -8.26
N VAL A 80 -7.14 8.72 -8.64
CA VAL A 80 -6.62 9.94 -8.04
C VAL A 80 -6.54 11.02 -9.11
N VAL A 81 -7.10 12.19 -8.83
CA VAL A 81 -7.08 13.33 -9.77
C VAL A 81 -5.81 14.15 -9.59
N GLY A 82 -5.21 14.58 -10.70
CA GLY A 82 -4.02 15.43 -10.71
C GLY A 82 -2.79 14.73 -10.10
N GLN A 83 -2.03 15.46 -9.29
CA GLN A 83 -0.84 14.95 -8.56
C GLN A 83 0.24 14.30 -9.46
N ASP A 84 0.40 14.80 -10.69
CA ASP A 84 1.20 14.15 -11.74
C ASP A 84 2.66 13.90 -11.35
N THR A 85 3.32 14.90 -10.75
CA THR A 85 4.71 14.79 -10.29
C THR A 85 4.83 13.70 -9.22
N ALA A 86 3.90 13.67 -8.26
CA ALA A 86 3.90 12.68 -7.18
C ALA A 86 3.64 11.27 -7.71
N LYS A 87 2.64 11.10 -8.57
CA LYS A 87 2.34 9.82 -9.23
C LYS A 87 3.55 9.28 -9.99
N ARG A 88 4.22 10.12 -10.78
CA ARG A 88 5.42 9.72 -11.53
C ARG A 88 6.53 9.24 -10.60
N ALA A 89 6.89 10.04 -9.60
CA ALA A 89 7.95 9.69 -8.65
C ALA A 89 7.62 8.39 -7.89
N LEU A 90 6.38 8.27 -7.42
CA LEU A 90 5.88 7.10 -6.70
C LEU A 90 5.91 5.83 -7.57
N CYS A 91 5.42 5.90 -8.82
CA CYS A 91 5.45 4.76 -9.74
C CYS A 91 6.88 4.30 -10.06
N VAL A 92 7.82 5.23 -10.24
CA VAL A 92 9.24 4.89 -10.48
C VAL A 92 9.87 4.24 -9.24
N ALA A 93 9.64 4.79 -8.06
CA ALA A 93 10.17 4.27 -6.81
C ALA A 93 9.65 2.86 -6.50
N VAL A 94 8.34 2.64 -6.67
CA VAL A 94 7.69 1.35 -6.45
C VAL A 94 8.15 0.32 -7.48
N TYR A 95 8.23 0.70 -8.76
CA TYR A 95 8.77 -0.18 -9.79
C TYR A 95 10.22 -0.60 -9.48
N ASN A 96 11.06 0.35 -9.08
CA ASN A 96 12.45 0.05 -8.71
C ASN A 96 12.55 -0.82 -7.45
N HIS A 97 11.66 -0.61 -6.47
CA HIS A 97 11.59 -1.45 -5.28
C HIS A 97 11.31 -2.91 -5.64
N TYR A 98 10.25 -3.18 -6.39
CA TYR A 98 9.91 -4.56 -6.76
C TYR A 98 10.91 -5.16 -7.74
N LYS A 99 11.44 -4.38 -8.69
CA LYS A 99 12.57 -4.80 -9.54
C LYS A 99 13.78 -5.22 -8.70
N ARG A 100 14.07 -4.53 -7.58
CA ARG A 100 15.12 -4.90 -6.64
C ARG A 100 14.77 -6.19 -5.91
N VAL A 101 13.55 -6.33 -5.38
CA VAL A 101 13.10 -7.53 -4.65
C VAL A 101 13.18 -8.77 -5.54
N ASP A 102 12.65 -8.69 -6.76
CA ASP A 102 12.66 -9.81 -7.72
C ASP A 102 14.08 -10.21 -8.13
N ARG A 103 14.99 -9.22 -8.29
CA ARG A 103 16.38 -9.47 -8.68
C ARG A 103 17.28 -9.87 -7.53
N ALA A 104 17.01 -9.44 -6.30
CA ALA A 104 17.76 -9.88 -5.13
C ALA A 104 17.67 -11.41 -4.95
N ALA A 105 16.53 -12.01 -5.32
CA ALA A 105 16.37 -13.46 -5.35
C ALA A 105 17.17 -14.16 -6.47
N ALA A 106 17.56 -13.43 -7.53
CA ALA A 106 18.19 -13.97 -8.74
C ALA A 106 19.69 -13.67 -8.86
N LEU A 107 20.20 -12.71 -8.10
CA LEU A 107 21.59 -12.24 -8.16
C LEU A 107 22.46 -13.00 -7.14
N GLY A 108 23.67 -13.37 -7.55
CA GLY A 108 24.64 -14.09 -6.69
C GLY A 108 25.27 -13.20 -5.61
N PRO A 109 26.11 -13.77 -4.73
CA PRO A 109 26.67 -13.09 -3.55
C PRO A 109 27.60 -11.91 -3.86
N ASP A 110 28.14 -11.81 -5.08
CA ASP A 110 29.00 -10.70 -5.53
C ASP A 110 28.22 -9.52 -6.15
N ALA A 111 26.88 -9.56 -6.10
CA ALA A 111 26.06 -8.50 -6.67
C ALA A 111 26.07 -7.24 -5.81
N VAL A 112 26.05 -6.08 -6.47
CA VAL A 112 25.97 -4.78 -5.80
C VAL A 112 24.68 -4.70 -5.00
N GLU A 113 24.81 -4.48 -3.69
CA GLU A 113 23.67 -4.26 -2.81
C GLU A 113 22.92 -2.99 -3.21
N LEU A 114 21.64 -3.14 -3.53
CA LEU A 114 20.77 -2.03 -3.88
C LEU A 114 20.06 -1.54 -2.63
N ALA A 115 20.17 -0.23 -2.36
CA ALA A 115 19.44 0.40 -1.27
C ALA A 115 17.92 0.33 -1.47
N LYS A 116 17.21 0.26 -0.35
CA LYS A 116 15.75 0.22 -0.30
C LYS A 116 15.14 1.55 -0.74
N SER A 117 14.06 1.50 -1.52
CA SER A 117 13.40 2.69 -2.08
C SER A 117 12.21 3.14 -1.24
N ASN A 118 12.38 3.25 0.08
CA ASN A 118 11.32 3.77 0.95
C ASN A 118 10.98 5.21 0.57
N ILE A 119 9.71 5.58 0.78
CA ILE A 119 9.13 6.80 0.22
C ILE A 119 8.55 7.65 1.34
N LEU A 120 8.82 8.95 1.35
CA LEU A 120 8.15 9.93 2.20
C LEU A 120 7.26 10.83 1.35
N LEU A 121 5.95 10.75 1.60
CA LEU A 121 4.91 11.56 0.97
C LEU A 121 4.61 12.79 1.82
N LEU A 122 4.90 13.96 1.27
CA LEU A 122 4.56 15.25 1.86
C LEU A 122 3.29 15.77 1.19
N GLY A 123 2.34 16.30 1.93
CA GLY A 123 1.23 17.03 1.30
C GLY A 123 0.02 17.21 2.19
N PRO A 124 -0.87 18.15 1.86
CA PRO A 124 -1.97 18.57 2.70
C PRO A 124 -2.99 17.44 2.94
N THR A 125 -3.85 17.62 3.95
CA THR A 125 -5.00 16.75 4.20
C THR A 125 -5.91 16.71 2.97
N GLY A 126 -6.47 15.54 2.67
CA GLY A 126 -7.40 15.39 1.55
C GLY A 126 -6.77 15.47 0.15
N SER A 127 -5.44 15.42 0.01
CA SER A 127 -4.76 15.40 -1.30
C SER A 127 -4.68 14.02 -1.98
N GLY A 128 -5.06 12.94 -1.26
CA GLY A 128 -5.07 11.58 -1.80
C GLY A 128 -3.83 10.73 -1.49
N LYS A 129 -3.01 11.09 -0.48
CA LYS A 129 -1.83 10.32 -0.05
C LYS A 129 -2.14 8.83 0.18
N THR A 130 -3.09 8.53 1.06
CA THR A 130 -3.52 7.16 1.39
C THR A 130 -4.15 6.45 0.17
N LEU A 131 -4.96 7.15 -0.62
CA LEU A 131 -5.61 6.58 -1.79
C LEU A 131 -4.60 6.18 -2.88
N LEU A 132 -3.53 6.97 -3.09
CA LEU A 132 -2.44 6.63 -4.01
C LEU A 132 -1.76 5.33 -3.61
N THR A 133 -1.37 5.20 -2.34
CA THR A 133 -0.61 4.04 -1.86
C THR A 133 -1.47 2.78 -1.83
N GLN A 134 -2.72 2.90 -1.41
CA GLN A 134 -3.69 1.80 -1.45
C GLN A 134 -3.99 1.35 -2.89
N SER A 135 -4.11 2.29 -3.84
CA SER A 135 -4.35 1.96 -5.24
C SER A 135 -3.15 1.25 -5.88
N LEU A 136 -1.93 1.63 -5.52
CA LEU A 136 -0.71 0.92 -5.95
C LEU A 136 -0.65 -0.50 -5.41
N ALA A 137 -0.92 -0.70 -4.12
CA ALA A 137 -0.99 -2.03 -3.55
C ALA A 137 -2.02 -2.92 -4.26
N ARG A 138 -3.16 -2.33 -4.67
CA ARG A 138 -4.22 -3.05 -5.39
C ARG A 138 -3.79 -3.49 -6.80
N ILE A 139 -3.15 -2.64 -7.60
CA ILE A 139 -2.68 -3.04 -8.94
C ILE A 139 -1.53 -4.04 -8.88
N LEU A 140 -0.65 -3.91 -7.88
CA LEU A 140 0.45 -4.85 -7.65
C LEU A 140 -0.02 -6.14 -6.99
N ASP A 141 -1.20 -6.11 -6.35
CA ASP A 141 -1.81 -7.21 -5.60
C ASP A 141 -0.81 -7.83 -4.62
N VAL A 142 -0.36 -6.94 -3.73
CA VAL A 142 0.55 -7.21 -2.63
C VAL A 142 -0.14 -6.87 -1.31
N PRO A 143 0.23 -7.53 -0.19
CA PRO A 143 -0.33 -7.20 1.12
C PRO A 143 -0.11 -5.73 1.46
N TYR A 144 -1.11 -5.07 2.04
CA TYR A 144 -1.05 -3.66 2.40
C TYR A 144 -1.59 -3.45 3.81
N VAL A 145 -0.88 -2.64 4.60
CA VAL A 145 -1.35 -2.15 5.89
C VAL A 145 -1.15 -0.64 5.97
N ALA A 146 -2.17 0.07 6.45
CA ALA A 146 -2.06 1.47 6.83
C ALA A 146 -2.05 1.57 8.37
N VAL A 147 -1.09 2.30 8.92
CA VAL A 147 -0.92 2.51 10.36
C VAL A 147 -0.77 4.00 10.62
N ASP A 148 -1.52 4.50 11.60
CA ASP A 148 -1.36 5.85 12.12
C ASP A 148 -0.19 5.87 13.12
N ALA A 149 0.83 6.68 12.83
CA ALA A 149 2.02 6.75 13.65
C ALA A 149 1.79 7.33 15.04
N THR A 150 0.72 8.11 15.24
CA THR A 150 0.41 8.72 16.56
C THR A 150 0.00 7.69 17.61
N GLY A 151 -0.53 6.54 17.19
CA GLY A 151 -0.89 5.43 18.07
C GLY A 151 0.29 4.56 18.51
N LEU A 152 1.47 4.77 17.92
CA LEU A 152 2.66 3.96 18.20
C LEU A 152 3.37 4.44 19.45
N THR A 153 3.95 3.51 20.20
CA THR A 153 4.81 3.82 21.35
C THR A 153 6.10 3.02 21.31
N GLU A 154 7.13 3.52 22.00
CA GLU A 154 8.34 2.75 22.24
C GLU A 154 8.02 1.48 23.06
N ALA A 155 8.73 0.39 22.78
CA ALA A 155 8.56 -0.88 23.47
C ALA A 155 8.65 -0.71 25.00
N GLY A 156 7.59 -1.07 25.72
CA GLY A 156 7.50 -0.94 27.18
C GLY A 156 6.63 0.22 27.68
N TYR A 157 6.07 1.04 26.79
CA TYR A 157 5.10 2.09 27.12
C TYR A 157 3.64 1.69 26.78
N VAL A 158 2.67 2.46 27.27
CA VAL A 158 1.22 2.26 27.00
C VAL A 158 0.90 2.74 25.59
N GLY A 159 0.69 1.80 24.66
CA GLY A 159 0.33 2.08 23.26
C GLY A 159 0.58 0.87 22.35
N GLU A 160 0.49 1.08 21.03
CA GLU A 160 0.77 0.03 20.04
C GLU A 160 2.28 -0.06 19.75
N ASP A 161 2.85 -1.25 19.91
CA ASP A 161 4.28 -1.51 19.66
C ASP A 161 4.59 -1.50 18.15
N VAL A 162 5.80 -1.11 17.74
CA VAL A 162 6.22 -1.06 16.32
C VAL A 162 6.14 -2.45 15.67
N ASP A 163 6.42 -3.52 16.40
CA ASP A 163 6.36 -4.90 15.89
C ASP A 163 4.92 -5.33 15.51
N SER A 164 3.90 -4.64 16.04
CA SER A 164 2.49 -4.87 15.68
C SER A 164 2.22 -4.57 14.20
N ILE A 165 2.98 -3.66 13.58
CA ILE A 165 2.85 -3.27 12.18
C ILE A 165 3.10 -4.50 11.30
N LEU A 166 4.16 -5.25 11.60
CA LEU A 166 4.51 -6.48 10.90
C LEU A 166 3.49 -7.59 11.16
N THR A 167 2.92 -7.64 12.37
CA THR A 167 1.83 -8.57 12.70
C THR A 167 0.57 -8.28 11.89
N LYS A 168 0.19 -7.01 11.73
CA LYS A 168 -0.93 -6.58 10.88
C LYS A 168 -0.66 -6.88 9.41
N LEU A 169 0.56 -6.65 8.93
CA LEU A 169 0.95 -6.99 7.56
C LEU A 169 0.90 -8.50 7.31
N LEU A 170 1.37 -9.31 8.26
CA LEU A 170 1.30 -10.77 8.20
C LEU A 170 -0.16 -11.25 8.10
N ARG A 171 -1.08 -10.62 8.84
CA ARG A 171 -2.52 -10.90 8.72
C ARG A 171 -3.08 -10.53 7.35
N ALA A 172 -2.71 -9.36 6.84
CA ALA A 172 -3.10 -8.92 5.50
C ALA A 172 -2.57 -9.87 4.41
N ALA A 173 -1.45 -10.56 4.68
CA ALA A 173 -0.87 -11.59 3.82
C ALA A 173 -1.49 -13.00 4.01
N GLY A 174 -2.54 -13.15 4.82
CA GLY A 174 -3.15 -14.45 5.11
C GLY A 174 -2.30 -15.35 6.02
N ASN A 175 -1.45 -14.75 6.87
CA ASN A 175 -0.45 -15.40 7.71
C ASN A 175 0.67 -16.13 6.94
N ASP A 176 0.96 -15.69 5.71
CA ASP A 176 2.10 -16.16 4.90
C ASP A 176 3.27 -15.17 5.05
N PRO A 177 4.39 -15.58 5.70
CA PRO A 177 5.56 -14.72 5.87
C PRO A 177 6.15 -14.26 4.54
N ARG A 178 6.26 -15.14 3.54
CA ARG A 178 6.87 -14.79 2.24
C ARG A 178 6.07 -13.74 1.51
N LYS A 179 4.73 -13.82 1.57
CA LYS A 179 3.86 -12.78 1.01
C LYS A 179 4.00 -11.47 1.79
N ALA A 180 4.04 -11.53 3.12
CA ALA A 180 4.19 -10.35 3.97
C ALA A 180 5.49 -9.59 3.68
N GLU A 181 6.59 -10.32 3.42
CA GLU A 181 7.90 -9.77 3.07
C GLU A 181 7.89 -8.96 1.76
N THR A 182 6.90 -9.13 0.89
CA THR A 182 6.72 -8.33 -0.35
C THR A 182 5.67 -7.21 -0.22
N GLY A 183 5.10 -7.06 0.98
CA GLY A 183 4.00 -6.13 1.23
C GLY A 183 4.41 -4.66 1.30
N ILE A 184 3.40 -3.79 1.39
CA ILE A 184 3.53 -2.36 1.55
C ILE A 184 3.02 -1.96 2.94
N VAL A 185 3.83 -1.22 3.68
CA VAL A 185 3.47 -0.58 4.94
C VAL A 185 3.33 0.93 4.70
N TYR A 186 2.14 1.46 4.92
CA TYR A 186 1.87 2.90 4.88
C TYR A 186 1.81 3.44 6.32
N LEU A 187 2.68 4.40 6.64
CA LEU A 187 2.73 5.07 7.93
C LEU A 187 2.18 6.49 7.77
N ASP A 188 0.98 6.76 8.28
CA ASP A 188 0.37 8.10 8.24
C ASP A 188 0.77 8.93 9.47
N GLU A 189 0.58 10.25 9.38
CA GLU A 189 0.81 11.21 10.47
C GLU A 189 2.23 11.20 11.06
N ILE A 190 3.24 10.86 10.24
CA ILE A 190 4.66 10.86 10.67
C ILE A 190 5.14 12.25 11.08
N ASP A 191 4.53 13.31 10.53
CA ASP A 191 4.84 14.69 10.93
C ASP A 191 4.49 14.98 12.40
N LYS A 192 3.59 14.20 13.02
CA LYS A 192 3.24 14.33 14.45
C LYS A 192 4.29 13.74 15.39
N LEU A 193 5.19 12.90 14.88
CA LEU A 193 6.32 12.38 15.64
C LEU A 193 7.47 13.39 15.76
N ALA A 194 7.45 14.45 14.94
CA ALA A 194 8.48 15.48 14.97
C ALA A 194 8.44 16.26 16.29
N ARG A 195 9.61 16.57 16.84
CA ARG A 195 9.70 17.32 18.09
C ARG A 195 9.10 18.72 17.92
N SER A 196 8.24 19.11 18.86
CA SER A 196 7.70 20.48 18.86
C SER A 196 8.84 21.50 19.08
N PRO A 197 8.98 22.52 18.22
CA PRO A 197 10.01 23.57 18.37
C PRO A 197 9.87 24.37 19.67
N GLN A 198 8.68 24.34 20.30
CA GLN A 198 8.37 25.05 21.54
C GLN A 198 8.63 24.23 22.81
N ALA A 199 8.98 22.94 22.70
CA ALA A 199 9.43 22.16 23.84
C ALA A 199 10.82 22.68 24.26
N SER A 200 10.83 23.45 25.34
CA SER A 200 12.02 24.00 25.96
C SER A 200 13.07 22.91 26.24
N SER A 201 14.33 23.30 26.07
CA SER A 201 15.56 22.51 26.07
C SER A 201 15.92 21.83 27.41
N GLY A 202 14.98 21.21 28.10
CA GLY A 202 15.19 20.58 29.41
C GLY A 202 14.40 19.29 29.68
N GLY A 203 13.34 18.99 28.93
CA GLY A 203 12.64 17.70 29.01
C GLY A 203 13.01 16.83 27.80
N ARG A 204 13.53 15.62 28.02
CA ARG A 204 13.63 14.64 26.93
C ARG A 204 12.22 14.33 26.45
N ASP A 205 11.92 14.63 25.20
CA ASP A 205 10.68 14.25 24.56
C ASP A 205 10.82 12.78 24.13
N VAL A 206 10.59 11.87 25.09
CA VAL A 206 10.90 10.43 24.93
C VAL A 206 9.89 9.74 23.98
N SER A 207 8.70 10.30 23.77
CA SER A 207 7.64 9.61 23.02
C SER A 207 7.85 9.67 21.50
N GLY A 208 7.87 10.85 20.88
CA GLY A 208 7.93 11.00 19.42
C GLY A 208 9.26 10.54 18.80
N GLU A 209 10.39 10.95 19.42
CA GLU A 209 11.72 10.53 18.98
C GLU A 209 11.94 9.03 19.25
N GLY A 210 11.46 8.50 20.38
CA GLY A 210 11.54 7.07 20.70
C GLY A 210 10.82 6.20 19.67
N VAL A 211 9.66 6.63 19.17
CA VAL A 211 8.95 5.95 18.07
C VAL A 211 9.74 6.01 16.77
N GLN A 212 10.32 7.16 16.40
CA GLN A 212 11.18 7.26 15.21
C GLN A 212 12.37 6.30 15.28
N GLN A 213 13.01 6.19 16.44
CA GLN A 213 14.12 5.26 16.68
C GLN A 213 13.67 3.80 16.63
N ALA A 214 12.50 3.47 17.20
CA ALA A 214 11.94 2.13 17.14
C ALA A 214 11.62 1.70 15.69
N LEU A 215 11.10 2.62 14.87
CA LEU A 215 10.81 2.38 13.45
C LEU A 215 12.07 2.08 12.62
N LEU A 216 13.25 2.59 12.99
CA LEU A 216 14.50 2.29 12.27
C LEU A 216 14.76 0.78 12.20
N LYS A 217 14.43 0.03 13.25
CA LYS A 217 14.62 -1.43 13.33
C LYS A 217 13.96 -2.16 12.16
N ILE A 218 12.74 -1.75 11.78
CA ILE A 218 11.98 -2.40 10.71
C ILE A 218 12.27 -1.79 9.34
N LEU A 219 12.78 -0.56 9.27
CA LEU A 219 13.11 0.12 8.01
C LEU A 219 14.41 -0.38 7.36
N GLU A 220 15.35 -0.89 8.17
CA GLU A 220 16.72 -1.25 7.77
C GLU A 220 16.86 -2.56 6.98
N GLY A 221 15.84 -3.41 6.97
CA GLY A 221 15.97 -4.76 6.41
C GLY A 221 16.56 -5.73 7.44
N THR A 222 15.81 -5.95 8.52
CA THR A 222 16.21 -6.86 9.60
C THR A 222 15.24 -8.04 9.67
N VAL A 223 15.71 -9.16 10.22
CA VAL A 223 14.84 -10.30 10.53
C VAL A 223 14.22 -10.09 11.90
N VAL A 224 12.93 -9.78 11.92
CA VAL A 224 12.16 -9.58 13.14
C VAL A 224 11.44 -10.86 13.51
N THR A 225 11.49 -11.25 14.78
CA THR A 225 10.78 -12.43 15.29
C THR A 225 9.50 -12.00 15.98
N LEU A 226 8.36 -12.29 15.33
CA LEU A 226 7.04 -12.01 15.89
C LEU A 226 6.63 -13.15 16.82
N SER A 227 6.41 -12.80 18.09
CA SER A 227 5.77 -13.71 19.03
C SER A 227 4.28 -13.73 18.72
N GLY A 228 3.74 -14.88 18.29
CA GLY A 228 2.39 -15.04 17.73
C GLY A 228 1.20 -14.79 18.68
N GLY A 229 1.36 -13.97 19.72
CA GLY A 229 0.32 -13.60 20.66
C GLY A 229 -0.12 -12.15 20.46
N ASP A 230 -1.34 -11.97 19.94
CA ASP A 230 -2.13 -10.80 20.30
C ASP A 230 -2.18 -10.73 21.83
N LYS A 231 -1.58 -9.69 22.42
CA LYS A 231 -1.85 -9.35 23.82
C LYS A 231 -3.30 -8.87 24.04
N GLY A 232 -4.12 -8.79 22.98
CA GLY A 232 -5.50 -8.29 23.00
C GLY A 232 -6.62 -9.31 22.79
N ALA A 233 -6.32 -10.57 22.44
CA ALA A 233 -7.36 -11.60 22.36
C ALA A 233 -7.61 -12.18 23.76
N GLN A 234 -8.63 -11.63 24.43
CA GLN A 234 -9.12 -12.10 25.72
C GLN A 234 -9.18 -13.63 25.77
N ALA A 235 -8.72 -14.15 26.91
CA ALA A 235 -8.78 -15.54 27.30
C ALA A 235 -10.18 -16.14 27.11
N VAL A 236 -10.39 -16.85 26.00
CA VAL A 236 -11.44 -17.85 25.90
C VAL A 236 -10.99 -19.02 26.79
N ARG A 237 -11.60 -19.09 27.97
CA ARG A 237 -11.41 -20.19 28.93
C ARG A 237 -11.74 -21.52 28.23
N GLY A 238 -10.76 -22.41 28.19
CA GLY A 238 -10.98 -23.84 28.00
C GLY A 238 -10.78 -24.37 26.58
N ARG A 239 -9.55 -24.28 26.04
CA ARG A 239 -8.91 -25.34 25.23
C ARG A 239 -7.49 -24.90 24.87
N GLY A 240 -6.51 -25.78 25.14
CA GLY A 240 -5.12 -25.79 24.69
C GLY A 240 -4.45 -24.45 24.35
N TYR A 241 -3.49 -24.04 25.16
CA TYR A 241 -2.50 -23.03 24.79
C TYR A 241 -1.69 -23.57 23.59
N SER A 242 -2.18 -23.40 22.36
CA SER A 242 -1.33 -23.59 21.19
C SER A 242 -0.36 -22.42 21.21
N SER A 243 0.82 -22.60 21.78
CA SER A 243 1.94 -21.69 21.56
C SER A 243 2.14 -21.63 20.05
N ARG A 244 1.64 -20.58 19.39
CA ARG A 244 1.95 -20.34 17.99
C ARG A 244 3.45 -20.17 17.90
N GLU A 245 4.08 -20.96 17.03
CA GLU A 245 5.51 -20.88 16.81
C GLU A 245 5.88 -19.43 16.42
N PRO A 246 7.03 -18.93 16.93
CA PRO A 246 7.47 -17.59 16.58
C PRO A 246 7.72 -17.50 15.07
N VAL A 247 7.07 -16.54 14.42
CA VAL A 247 7.20 -16.31 12.98
C VAL A 247 8.30 -15.30 12.75
N ARG A 248 9.23 -15.61 11.86
CA ARG A 248 10.29 -14.69 11.44
C ARG A 248 9.88 -14.01 10.14
N ILE A 249 10.10 -12.71 10.05
CA ILE A 249 9.83 -11.89 8.86
C ILE A 249 11.09 -11.08 8.55
N ASP A 250 11.59 -11.18 7.32
CA ASP A 250 12.63 -10.30 6.78
C ASP A 250 12.03 -9.00 6.22
N THR A 251 12.37 -7.85 6.80
CA THR A 251 11.83 -6.57 6.35
C THR A 251 12.52 -6.01 5.11
N SER A 252 13.53 -6.68 4.54
CA SER A 252 14.31 -6.21 3.38
C SER A 252 13.47 -6.06 2.10
N GLY A 253 12.43 -6.88 1.95
CA GLY A 253 11.49 -6.84 0.82
C GLY A 253 10.30 -5.90 1.00
N ILE A 254 9.99 -5.48 2.23
CA ILE A 254 8.78 -4.73 2.55
C ILE A 254 8.93 -3.27 2.12
N LEU A 255 8.03 -2.70 1.33
CA LEU A 255 8.08 -1.28 0.98
C LEU A 255 7.47 -0.42 2.10
N PHE A 256 8.22 0.55 2.63
CA PHE A 256 7.67 1.52 3.57
C PHE A 256 7.37 2.84 2.87
N ILE A 257 6.15 3.32 3.04
CA ILE A 257 5.69 4.62 2.57
C ILE A 257 5.21 5.43 3.78
N ALA A 258 6.02 6.37 4.22
CA ALA A 258 5.66 7.33 5.26
C ALA A 258 4.91 8.51 4.63
N ALA A 259 3.99 9.10 5.38
CA ALA A 259 3.22 10.26 4.95
C ALA A 259 2.93 11.22 6.10
N GLY A 260 2.78 12.50 5.76
CA GLY A 260 2.40 13.52 6.72
C GLY A 260 1.89 14.79 6.04
N ALA A 261 1.21 15.64 6.80
CA ALA A 261 0.78 16.95 6.33
C ALA A 261 1.94 17.96 6.32
N PHE A 262 2.80 17.88 7.35
CA PHE A 262 3.96 18.75 7.53
C PHE A 262 3.58 20.24 7.55
N SER A 263 2.50 20.57 8.25
CA SER A 263 2.02 21.96 8.39
C SER A 263 3.12 22.88 8.92
N GLY A 264 3.45 23.95 8.19
CA GLY A 264 4.47 24.92 8.59
C GLY A 264 5.87 24.60 8.06
N LEU A 265 6.06 23.47 7.37
CA LEU A 265 7.29 23.18 6.64
C LEU A 265 7.55 24.22 5.54
N GLU A 266 6.50 24.79 4.97
CA GLU A 266 6.58 25.86 3.96
C GLU A 266 7.38 27.06 4.48
N GLU A 267 7.16 27.47 5.74
CA GLU A 267 7.91 28.57 6.34
C GLU A 267 9.41 28.27 6.48
N ILE A 268 9.77 27.03 6.78
CA ILE A 268 11.17 26.59 6.91
C ILE A 268 11.85 26.66 5.54
N VAL A 269 11.16 26.18 4.50
CA VAL A 269 11.64 26.21 3.11
C VAL A 269 11.78 27.65 2.62
N ASP A 270 10.81 28.52 2.91
CA ASP A 270 10.83 29.94 2.50
C ASP A 270 11.94 30.71 3.21
N LYS A 271 12.17 30.47 4.51
CA LYS A 271 13.31 31.03 5.26
C LYS A 271 14.65 30.57 4.68
N ARG A 272 14.75 29.34 4.16
CA ARG A 272 15.96 28.87 3.46
C ARG A 272 16.15 29.56 2.11
N ARG A 273 15.09 29.69 1.31
CA ARG A 273 15.14 30.33 -0.01
C ARG A 273 15.50 31.82 0.07
N SER A 274 14.91 32.53 1.02
CA SER A 274 15.16 33.96 1.25
C SER A 274 16.56 34.27 1.79
N ARG A 275 17.16 33.39 2.60
CA ARG A 275 18.55 33.56 3.06
C ARG A 275 19.60 33.41 1.96
N GLY A 276 19.28 32.75 0.85
CA GLY A 276 20.16 32.59 -0.31
C GLY A 276 20.34 33.84 -1.17
N SER A 277 19.53 34.89 -0.98
CA SER A 277 19.53 36.08 -1.85
C SER A 277 20.36 37.27 -1.32
N VAL A 278 21.16 37.10 -0.26
CA VAL A 278 21.93 38.19 0.37
C VAL A 278 23.41 38.25 -0.10
N GLY A 279 23.81 37.43 -1.09
CA GLY A 279 25.15 37.44 -1.69
C GLY A 279 25.24 38.23 -3.00
N PHE A 280 26.36 38.92 -3.21
CA PHE A 280 26.71 39.74 -4.40
C PHE A 280 26.22 39.10 -5.73
N GLY A 281 25.23 39.73 -6.36
CA GLY A 281 24.72 39.37 -7.69
C GLY A 281 23.31 38.76 -7.76
N GLY A 282 22.59 38.66 -6.65
CA GLY A 282 21.23 38.11 -6.62
C GLY A 282 20.22 39.00 -7.37
N ALA A 283 19.92 38.66 -8.62
CA ALA A 283 18.70 39.13 -9.26
C ALA A 283 17.53 38.80 -8.31
N LEU A 284 16.83 39.83 -7.83
CA LEU A 284 15.51 39.70 -7.22
C LEU A 284 14.70 38.83 -8.17
N GLN A 285 14.44 37.58 -7.80
CA GLN A 285 13.49 36.75 -8.53
C GLN A 285 12.12 37.41 -8.36
N THR A 286 11.81 38.26 -9.33
CA THR A 286 10.50 38.87 -9.52
C THR A 286 9.51 37.74 -9.72
N SER A 287 8.63 37.60 -8.72
CA SER A 287 7.34 36.91 -8.84
C SER A 287 7.38 35.54 -9.54
N ALA A 288 7.97 34.54 -8.90
CA ALA A 288 7.43 33.19 -9.05
C ALA A 288 5.95 33.27 -8.60
N SER A 289 5.05 32.89 -9.51
CA SER A 289 3.59 32.97 -9.30
C SER A 289 3.21 32.34 -7.95
N ALA A 290 2.16 32.84 -7.30
CA ALA A 290 1.69 32.27 -6.03
C ALA A 290 1.37 30.76 -6.13
N ALA A 291 1.17 30.23 -7.34
CA ALA A 291 0.95 28.81 -7.62
C ALA A 291 2.21 27.93 -7.48
N ASP A 292 3.42 28.50 -7.54
CA ASP A 292 4.69 27.76 -7.35
C ASP A 292 5.15 27.73 -5.89
N ARG A 293 4.44 28.47 -5.02
CA ARG A 293 4.66 28.52 -3.56
C ARG A 293 3.84 27.46 -2.79
N THR A 294 2.93 26.75 -3.47
CA THR A 294 1.94 25.86 -2.82
C THR A 294 2.25 24.36 -2.93
N GLY A 295 3.49 23.97 -3.25
CA GLY A 295 3.90 22.58 -3.26
C GLY A 295 5.17 22.35 -2.45
N ALA A 296 5.27 21.21 -1.75
CA ALA A 296 6.50 20.70 -1.15
C ALA A 296 7.61 20.35 -2.21
N ALA A 297 7.56 20.99 -3.39
CA ALA A 297 8.58 20.97 -4.41
C ALA A 297 9.85 21.67 -3.91
N GLY A 298 10.95 20.92 -3.85
CA GLY A 298 12.24 21.42 -3.38
C GLY A 298 12.44 21.37 -1.88
N VAL A 299 11.60 20.65 -1.12
CA VAL A 299 11.89 20.25 0.26
C VAL A 299 13.16 19.40 0.26
N THR A 300 14.05 19.68 1.21
CA THR A 300 15.28 18.91 1.42
C THR A 300 15.22 18.14 2.73
N ALA A 301 16.04 17.09 2.87
CA ALA A 301 16.19 16.37 4.13
C ALA A 301 16.55 17.31 5.30
N ALA A 302 17.38 18.34 5.04
CA ALA A 302 17.75 19.34 6.03
C ALA A 302 16.55 20.19 6.51
N ASP A 303 15.55 20.41 5.65
CA ASP A 303 14.32 21.12 6.03
C ASP A 303 13.47 20.24 6.97
N LEU A 304 13.40 18.93 6.72
CA LEU A 304 12.69 17.96 7.57
C LEU A 304 13.37 17.76 8.93
N VAL A 305 14.71 17.81 8.97
CA VAL A 305 15.44 17.80 10.24
C VAL A 305 15.15 19.05 11.06
N LYS A 306 15.12 20.23 10.42
CA LYS A 306 14.71 21.48 11.08
C LYS A 306 13.26 21.46 11.53
N PHE A 307 12.39 20.75 10.81
CA PHE A 307 11.00 20.55 11.19
C PHE A 307 10.86 19.72 12.47
N GLY A 308 11.83 18.83 12.76
CA GLY A 308 11.91 18.08 14.02
C GLY A 308 11.98 16.56 13.87
N LEU A 309 12.16 16.04 12.65
CA LEU A 309 12.46 14.62 12.43
C LEU A 309 13.95 14.34 12.62
N ILE A 310 14.31 13.14 13.09
CA ILE A 310 15.72 12.78 13.27
C ILE A 310 16.40 12.49 11.92
N PRO A 311 17.68 12.88 11.75
CA PRO A 311 18.42 12.65 10.50
C PRO A 311 18.48 11.17 10.07
N GLU A 312 18.62 10.26 11.03
CA GLU A 312 18.70 8.82 10.81
C GLU A 312 17.41 8.29 10.17
N PHE A 313 16.26 8.74 10.67
CA PHE A 313 14.94 8.37 10.17
C PHE A 313 14.75 8.89 8.75
N ILE A 314 15.06 10.17 8.49
CA ILE A 314 14.99 10.73 7.12
C ILE A 314 15.95 10.00 6.16
N GLY A 315 17.13 9.61 6.64
CA GLY A 315 18.10 8.83 5.86
C GLY A 315 17.55 7.48 5.37
N ARG A 316 16.51 6.93 6.02
CA ARG A 316 15.82 5.70 5.59
C ARG A 316 14.76 5.94 4.51
N PHE A 317 14.46 7.18 4.12
CA PHE A 317 13.51 7.54 3.07
C PHE A 317 14.20 8.31 1.92
N PRO A 318 14.92 7.62 1.02
CA PRO A 318 15.65 8.27 -0.07
C PRO A 318 14.74 8.92 -1.13
N VAL A 319 13.48 8.49 -1.23
CA VAL A 319 12.52 9.06 -2.17
C VAL A 319 11.61 10.02 -1.43
N LEU A 320 11.81 11.32 -1.66
CA LEU A 320 10.94 12.38 -1.17
C LEU A 320 10.02 12.83 -2.31
N THR A 321 8.71 12.85 -2.09
CA THR A 321 7.77 13.40 -3.07
C THR A 321 6.62 14.14 -2.40
N ALA A 322 6.09 15.12 -3.13
CA ALA A 322 5.13 16.09 -2.62
C ALA A 322 3.84 16.05 -3.43
N LEU A 323 2.70 15.99 -2.74
CA LEU A 323 1.38 16.27 -3.30
C LEU A 323 1.06 17.75 -3.12
N ARG A 324 0.43 18.34 -4.14
CA ARG A 324 -0.06 19.72 -4.10
C ARG A 324 -1.44 19.80 -3.46
N ARG A 325 -1.80 21.01 -2.99
CA ARG A 325 -3.20 21.32 -2.64
C ARG A 325 -4.09 21.14 -3.87
N LEU A 326 -5.29 20.61 -3.64
CA LEU A 326 -6.33 20.51 -4.66
C LEU A 326 -7.02 21.87 -4.78
N ASP A 327 -7.21 22.33 -6.01
CA ASP A 327 -8.00 23.51 -6.29
C ASP A 327 -9.48 23.16 -6.55
N ARG A 328 -10.31 24.18 -6.77
CA ARG A 328 -11.75 24.02 -7.06
C ARG A 328 -12.00 23.08 -8.24
N SER A 329 -11.20 23.22 -9.31
CA SER A 329 -11.32 22.39 -10.51
C SER A 329 -10.97 20.93 -10.20
N ASP A 330 -9.92 20.68 -9.43
CA ASP A 330 -9.59 19.32 -9.02
C ASP A 330 -10.68 18.68 -8.16
N LEU A 331 -11.29 19.43 -7.22
CA LEU A 331 -12.36 18.89 -6.36
C LEU A 331 -13.61 18.53 -7.17
N LEU A 332 -14.00 19.37 -8.14
CA LEU A 332 -15.07 19.03 -9.09
C LEU A 332 -14.76 17.75 -9.86
N ARG A 333 -13.53 17.61 -10.34
CA ARG A 333 -13.08 16.39 -11.01
C ARG A 333 -13.08 15.20 -10.08
N VAL A 334 -12.68 15.35 -8.81
CA VAL A 334 -12.75 14.28 -7.79
C VAL A 334 -14.18 13.81 -7.56
N LEU A 335 -15.16 14.72 -7.59
CA LEU A 335 -16.58 14.40 -7.42
C LEU A 335 -17.14 13.56 -8.57
N THR A 336 -16.57 13.65 -9.77
CA THR A 336 -17.22 13.19 -11.03
C THR A 336 -16.38 12.22 -11.88
N GLU A 337 -15.07 12.41 -12.00
CA GLU A 337 -14.22 11.67 -12.94
C GLU A 337 -13.80 10.27 -12.45
N PRO A 338 -13.24 10.08 -11.24
CA PRO A 338 -12.68 8.80 -10.82
C PRO A 338 -13.68 7.65 -10.87
N ARG A 339 -13.16 6.42 -10.90
CA ARG A 339 -13.99 5.21 -10.80
C ARG A 339 -14.76 5.14 -9.49
N ASN A 340 -14.18 5.71 -8.44
CA ASN A 340 -14.76 5.85 -7.10
C ASN A 340 -15.25 7.29 -6.82
N ALA A 341 -15.68 8.02 -7.85
CA ALA A 341 -16.30 9.34 -7.68
C ALA A 341 -17.53 9.28 -6.75
N LEU A 342 -17.71 10.29 -5.89
CA LEU A 342 -18.80 10.31 -4.92
C LEU A 342 -20.17 10.43 -5.60
N VAL A 343 -20.27 11.24 -6.66
CA VAL A 343 -21.52 11.40 -7.43
C VAL A 343 -21.98 10.04 -7.98
N LYS A 344 -21.07 9.28 -8.61
CA LYS A 344 -21.36 7.93 -9.13
C LYS A 344 -21.82 6.97 -8.02
N GLN A 345 -21.20 7.04 -6.84
CA GLN A 345 -21.59 6.19 -5.71
C GLN A 345 -23.01 6.47 -5.23
N TYR A 346 -23.39 7.74 -5.07
CA TYR A 346 -24.75 8.10 -4.65
C TYR A 346 -25.78 7.86 -5.75
N GLN A 347 -25.43 8.10 -7.01
CA GLN A 347 -26.30 7.75 -8.14
C GLN A 347 -26.64 6.27 -8.16
N THR A 348 -25.62 5.40 -8.09
CA THR A 348 -25.83 3.95 -8.00
C THR A 348 -26.65 3.56 -6.76
N LEU A 349 -26.50 4.27 -5.64
CA LEU A 349 -27.27 3.97 -4.44
C LEU A 349 -28.77 4.30 -4.59
N PHE A 350 -29.11 5.44 -5.19
CA PHE A 350 -30.50 5.81 -5.48
C PHE A 350 -31.10 4.91 -6.58
N GLU A 351 -30.30 4.50 -7.57
CA GLU A 351 -30.72 3.55 -8.61
C GLU A 351 -31.18 2.20 -8.03
N LEU A 352 -30.60 1.75 -6.90
CA LEU A 352 -31.02 0.52 -6.21
C LEU A 352 -32.47 0.62 -5.67
N ASP A 353 -32.92 1.83 -5.35
CA ASP A 353 -34.29 2.14 -4.95
C ASP A 353 -35.18 2.52 -6.15
N GLY A 354 -34.65 2.44 -7.38
CA GLY A 354 -35.36 2.78 -8.60
C GLY A 354 -35.52 4.28 -8.86
N VAL A 355 -34.73 5.12 -8.19
CA VAL A 355 -34.79 6.59 -8.30
C VAL A 355 -33.53 7.12 -8.99
N GLU A 356 -33.71 8.06 -9.92
CA GLU A 356 -32.60 8.76 -10.57
C GLU A 356 -32.09 9.90 -9.67
N LEU A 357 -30.77 10.03 -9.50
CA LEU A 357 -30.16 11.15 -8.78
C LEU A 357 -29.38 12.05 -9.74
N GLU A 358 -29.78 13.31 -9.81
CA GLU A 358 -29.13 14.34 -10.61
C GLU A 358 -28.53 15.43 -9.71
N PHE A 359 -27.29 15.82 -10.01
CA PHE A 359 -26.66 16.99 -9.42
C PHE A 359 -26.54 18.07 -10.49
N GLU A 360 -26.99 19.27 -10.16
CA GLU A 360 -26.70 20.42 -11.00
C GLU A 360 -25.22 20.80 -10.90
N GLN A 361 -24.68 21.36 -11.98
CA GLN A 361 -23.28 21.78 -12.02
C GLN A 361 -22.97 22.81 -10.92
N GLU A 362 -23.89 23.73 -10.66
CA GLU A 362 -23.78 24.75 -9.62
C GLU A 362 -23.78 24.13 -8.21
N ALA A 363 -24.50 23.02 -8.00
CA ALA A 363 -24.48 22.27 -6.74
C ALA A 363 -23.11 21.64 -6.50
N LEU A 364 -22.51 21.00 -7.51
CA LEU A 364 -21.18 20.42 -7.40
C LEU A 364 -20.11 21.47 -7.13
N GLU A 365 -20.27 22.65 -7.75
CA GLU A 365 -19.43 23.83 -7.50
C GLU A 365 -19.54 24.32 -6.05
N ALA A 366 -20.76 24.43 -5.51
CA ALA A 366 -20.99 24.79 -4.12
C ALA A 366 -20.36 23.79 -3.15
N VAL A 367 -20.43 22.48 -3.45
CA VAL A 367 -19.77 21.43 -2.64
C VAL A 367 -18.25 21.62 -2.62
N ALA A 368 -17.66 21.93 -3.78
CA ALA A 368 -16.21 22.16 -3.87
C ALA A 368 -15.77 23.41 -3.09
N ASP A 369 -16.53 24.50 -3.18
CA ASP A 369 -16.25 25.74 -2.45
C ASP A 369 -16.36 25.56 -0.93
N GLU A 370 -17.41 24.87 -0.48
CA GLU A 370 -17.60 24.56 0.93
C GLU A 370 -16.46 23.68 1.48
N ALA A 371 -15.96 22.71 0.71
CA ALA A 371 -14.83 21.88 1.10
C ALA A 371 -13.52 22.67 1.24
N ILE A 372 -13.31 23.67 0.36
CA ILE A 372 -12.16 24.60 0.43
C ILE A 372 -12.29 25.50 1.66
N ALA A 373 -13.48 26.07 1.90
CA ALA A 373 -13.75 26.94 3.04
C ALA A 373 -13.51 26.22 4.39
N ARG A 374 -13.81 24.93 4.47
CA ARG A 374 -13.55 24.07 5.64
C ARG A 374 -12.09 23.61 5.77
N GLU A 375 -11.21 23.92 4.80
CA GLU A 375 -9.81 23.45 4.73
C GLU A 375 -9.65 21.91 4.84
N THR A 376 -10.67 21.16 4.43
CA THR A 376 -10.69 19.69 4.55
C THR A 376 -10.21 18.96 3.28
N GLY A 377 -10.09 19.69 2.16
CA GLY A 377 -9.77 19.13 0.86
C GLY A 377 -10.79 18.06 0.43
N ALA A 378 -10.36 17.06 -0.34
CA ALA A 378 -11.28 16.03 -0.83
C ALA A 378 -11.92 15.17 0.29
N ARG A 379 -11.35 15.17 1.51
CA ARG A 379 -11.88 14.39 2.64
C ARG A 379 -13.24 14.94 3.11
N GLY A 380 -13.48 16.25 2.98
CA GLY A 380 -14.73 16.88 3.40
C GLY A 380 -15.89 16.69 2.43
N LEU A 381 -15.61 16.37 1.16
CA LEU A 381 -16.64 16.26 0.10
C LEU A 381 -17.75 15.26 0.45
N ARG A 382 -17.40 14.10 1.01
CA ARG A 382 -18.37 13.09 1.43
C ARG A 382 -19.31 13.62 2.50
N GLY A 383 -18.78 14.28 3.54
CA GLY A 383 -19.60 14.82 4.63
C GLY A 383 -20.59 15.86 4.12
N ILE A 384 -20.17 16.73 3.21
CA ILE A 384 -21.05 17.75 2.60
C ILE A 384 -22.18 17.09 1.80
N LEU A 385 -21.88 16.05 1.01
CA LEU A 385 -22.91 15.32 0.26
C LEU A 385 -23.82 14.49 1.17
N GLU A 386 -23.30 13.86 2.22
CA GLU A 386 -24.12 13.11 3.19
C GLU A 386 -25.11 14.04 3.89
N ASP A 387 -24.64 15.18 4.39
CA ASP A 387 -25.51 16.18 5.03
C ASP A 387 -26.68 16.61 4.11
N ALA A 388 -26.41 16.77 2.81
CA ALA A 388 -27.41 17.15 1.81
C ALA A 388 -28.38 16.02 1.44
N LEU A 389 -27.90 14.76 1.40
CA LEU A 389 -28.67 13.63 0.88
C LEU A 389 -29.42 12.83 1.96
N ILE A 390 -28.98 12.90 3.23
CA ILE A 390 -29.60 12.15 4.34
C ILE A 390 -31.13 12.29 4.38
N PRO A 391 -31.74 13.50 4.26
CA PRO A 391 -33.19 13.63 4.27
C PRO A 391 -33.87 12.82 3.17
N ALA A 392 -33.40 12.97 1.92
CA ALA A 392 -33.93 12.22 0.78
C ALA A 392 -33.73 10.71 0.93
N MET A 393 -32.54 10.27 1.37
CA MET A 393 -32.24 8.86 1.59
C MET A 393 -33.09 8.22 2.70
N TYR A 394 -33.56 9.01 3.65
CA TYR A 394 -34.46 8.54 4.71
C TYR A 394 -35.89 8.33 4.19
N ASP A 395 -36.39 9.25 3.37
CA ASP A 395 -37.79 9.24 2.93
C ASP A 395 -38.04 8.36 1.69
N ILE A 396 -37.12 8.33 0.72
CA ILE A 396 -37.30 7.64 -0.57
C ILE A 396 -37.76 6.18 -0.44
N PRO A 397 -37.19 5.34 0.44
CA PRO A 397 -37.64 3.94 0.56
C PRO A 397 -39.13 3.80 0.92
N SER A 398 -39.74 4.85 1.49
CA SER A 398 -41.16 4.88 1.85
C SER A 398 -42.06 5.50 0.77
N LEU A 399 -41.50 6.23 -0.18
CA LEU A 399 -42.24 6.96 -1.21
C LEU A 399 -42.30 6.15 -2.51
N ARG A 400 -43.51 5.83 -2.99
CA ARG A 400 -43.69 4.92 -4.14
C ARG A 400 -43.70 5.58 -5.51
N ASP A 401 -43.91 6.89 -5.56
CA ASP A 401 -44.15 7.61 -6.81
C ASP A 401 -42.96 8.48 -7.22
N ILE A 402 -41.86 8.50 -6.46
CA ILE A 402 -40.68 9.30 -6.78
C ILE A 402 -39.86 8.59 -7.85
N VAL A 403 -39.48 9.33 -8.89
CA VAL A 403 -38.65 8.81 -9.99
C VAL A 403 -37.30 9.50 -10.08
N ARG A 404 -37.19 10.73 -9.56
CA ARG A 404 -35.95 11.50 -9.61
C ARG A 404 -35.79 12.42 -8.40
N VAL A 405 -34.55 12.55 -7.95
CA VAL A 405 -34.09 13.56 -6.99
C VAL A 405 -33.08 14.47 -7.66
N THR A 406 -33.30 15.78 -7.58
CA THR A 406 -32.39 16.80 -8.11
C THR A 406 -31.80 17.61 -6.98
N VAL A 407 -30.46 17.67 -6.94
CA VAL A 407 -29.69 18.45 -5.98
C VAL A 407 -29.24 19.75 -6.63
N THR A 408 -29.75 20.87 -6.13
CA THR A 408 -29.43 22.24 -6.59
C THR A 408 -28.39 22.89 -5.68
N ALA A 409 -27.90 24.08 -6.05
CA ALA A 409 -26.94 24.83 -5.22
C ALA A 409 -27.49 25.15 -3.82
N ASP A 410 -28.76 25.56 -3.73
CA ASP A 410 -29.44 25.93 -2.48
C ASP A 410 -29.48 24.78 -1.47
N VAL A 411 -29.57 23.53 -1.94
CA VAL A 411 -29.51 22.33 -1.07
C VAL A 411 -28.18 22.27 -0.32
N ILE A 412 -27.11 22.74 -0.95
CA ILE A 412 -25.76 22.72 -0.37
C ILE A 412 -25.52 23.95 0.51
N THR A 413 -25.90 25.15 0.03
CA THR A 413 -25.63 26.42 0.72
C THR A 413 -26.61 26.70 1.85
N ASP A 414 -27.90 26.56 1.58
CA ASP A 414 -28.99 26.95 2.47
C ASP A 414 -29.62 25.76 3.20
N ARG A 415 -29.15 24.54 2.90
CA ARG A 415 -29.60 23.29 3.51
C ARG A 415 -31.10 23.06 3.35
N VAL A 416 -31.65 23.49 2.22
CA VAL A 416 -33.02 23.14 1.83
C VAL A 416 -33.08 21.67 1.37
N GLU A 417 -34.27 21.09 1.38
CA GLU A 417 -34.44 19.70 0.94
C GLU A 417 -34.26 19.57 -0.60
N PRO A 418 -33.70 18.45 -1.09
CA PRO A 418 -33.60 18.16 -2.52
C PRO A 418 -34.96 18.16 -3.23
N VAL A 419 -34.97 18.52 -4.51
CA VAL A 419 -36.20 18.55 -5.32
C VAL A 419 -36.58 17.13 -5.70
N LEU A 420 -37.77 16.69 -5.26
CA LEU A 420 -38.32 15.37 -5.57
C LEU A 420 -39.29 15.45 -6.76
N THR A 421 -39.07 14.62 -7.79
CA THR A 421 -39.94 14.52 -8.97
C THR A 421 -40.75 13.22 -8.90
N VAL A 422 -42.07 13.35 -9.04
CA VAL A 422 -43.00 12.22 -9.10
C VAL A 422 -43.20 11.70 -10.52
N ALA A 423 -43.44 10.39 -10.68
CA ALA A 423 -43.87 9.80 -11.94
C ALA A 423 -45.16 10.47 -12.42
N GLU A 424 -45.20 10.93 -13.67
CA GLU A 424 -46.44 11.32 -14.33
C GLU A 424 -47.33 10.07 -14.55
N THR A 425 -48.04 9.64 -13.51
CA THR A 425 -49.08 8.63 -13.65
C THR A 425 -50.32 9.26 -14.26
N GLY A 426 -50.36 9.24 -15.60
CA GLY A 426 -51.57 9.26 -16.45
C GLY A 426 -52.81 9.95 -15.88
N ARG A 427 -52.77 11.28 -15.78
CA ARG A 427 -53.94 12.11 -15.45
C ARG A 427 -54.80 12.34 -16.71
N ASP A 428 -55.32 11.30 -17.37
CA ASP A 428 -56.45 11.45 -18.33
C ASP A 428 -57.04 10.13 -18.90
N ARG A 429 -57.81 9.34 -18.13
CA ARG A 429 -58.74 8.31 -18.68
C ARG A 429 -60.05 8.09 -17.92
N ARG A 430 -60.49 9.00 -17.05
CA ARG A 430 -61.83 8.93 -16.42
C ARG A 430 -62.55 10.29 -16.43
N ALA A 431 -62.72 10.86 -17.61
CA ALA A 431 -63.75 11.85 -17.90
C ALA A 431 -64.25 11.59 -19.32
N GLY A 432 -65.20 10.67 -19.49
CA GLY A 432 -65.70 10.31 -20.82
C GLY A 432 -66.42 8.97 -20.92
N SER A 433 -67.37 8.69 -20.04
CA SER A 433 -68.49 7.78 -20.35
C SER A 433 -69.74 8.26 -19.62
N ALA A 434 -70.26 9.39 -20.08
CA ALA A 434 -71.69 9.64 -20.09
C ALA A 434 -72.16 9.27 -21.51
N GLY A 435 -73.07 8.32 -21.59
CA GLY A 435 -73.65 7.78 -22.81
C GLY A 435 -74.55 6.62 -22.45
#